data_AF-A0A9R0JDH8-F1
#
_entry.id   AF-A0A9R0JDH8-F1
#
_cell.length_a   1.000
_cell.length_b   1.000
_cell.length_c   1.000
_cell.angle_alpha   90.00
_cell.angle_beta   90.00
_cell.angle_gamma   90.00
#
_symmetry.space_group_name_H-M   'P 1'
#
loop_
_entity.id
_entity.type
_entity.pdbx_description
1 polymer ?
#
loop_
_entity_poly.entity_id
_entity_poly.type
_entity_poly.pdbx_seq_one_letter_code
_entity_poly.pdbx_strand_id
1 'polypeptide(L)'
;MIELGFPACFMSWIMTCITIVSYNILINGTPTFPFKAEKGLRQGDPMSPFLFALASGLEANLDKSNIYIGGVTASEREAIVDVVNIPEGQFPFRYLGMPLTTKKLVYNQCRPLIDKVVNRAKTWTARNLSYAGHTDPSRKSLVAWHSLCLPRSARGWNLKEMCVWNKVVVSKLPRALTHKKDKLWCRWVHAYYIKGRPLSTQWPSTISWPLRKILSSYQLIDDVGGWENALLGEHEKVPWRRIVCNNAATPKSLFVTWLVLWNRLPTKDRLLTWKVVADDLCPLCSKCSESVSHLFFYCEYASGIWQKVLQSLHFVRRPAKFEQELLWILKATKRTGDRHKILLMYFAECIYGVWIQRNDMVFNQRCRDPKELLQDIRFRVACRANDSQKTVHDELVY
;
A
#
# COMPACT_ATOMS: atom_id res chain seq x y z
N MET A 1 -37.30 7.31 -12.43
CA MET A 1 -37.79 5.98 -11.95
C MET A 1 -39.23 5.73 -12.37
N ILE A 2 -40.16 6.64 -12.09
CA ILE A 2 -41.56 6.55 -12.57
C ILE A 2 -41.62 6.50 -14.10
N GLU A 3 -40.92 7.42 -14.78
CA GLU A 3 -40.84 7.47 -16.25
C GLU A 3 -40.15 6.25 -16.88
N LEU A 4 -39.35 5.51 -16.10
CA LEU A 4 -38.66 4.30 -16.55
C LEU A 4 -39.48 3.02 -16.29
N GLY A 5 -40.73 3.15 -15.81
CA GLY A 5 -41.65 2.02 -15.62
C GLY A 5 -41.33 1.10 -14.43
N PHE A 6 -40.56 1.56 -13.44
CA PHE A 6 -40.24 0.72 -12.28
C PHE A 6 -41.48 0.44 -11.40
N PRO A 7 -41.61 -0.77 -10.81
CA PRO A 7 -42.71 -1.08 -9.90
C PRO A 7 -42.73 -0.17 -8.66
N ALA A 8 -43.92 0.23 -8.20
CA ALA A 8 -44.09 1.10 -7.04
C ALA A 8 -43.43 0.57 -5.76
N CYS A 9 -43.52 -0.75 -5.53
CA CYS A 9 -42.88 -1.41 -4.39
C CYS A 9 -41.34 -1.25 -4.43
N PHE A 10 -40.73 -1.43 -5.60
CA PHE A 10 -39.29 -1.28 -5.79
C PHE A 10 -38.82 0.18 -5.62
N MET A 11 -39.59 1.15 -6.14
CA MET A 11 -39.32 2.57 -5.93
C MET A 11 -39.40 2.94 -4.44
N SER A 12 -40.35 2.37 -3.70
CA SER A 12 -40.48 2.59 -2.25
C SER A 12 -39.26 2.08 -1.48
N TRP A 13 -38.76 0.88 -1.81
CA TRP A 13 -37.52 0.35 -1.20
C TRP A 13 -36.31 1.24 -1.50
N ILE A 14 -36.15 1.70 -2.74
CA ILE A 14 -35.06 2.62 -3.09
C ILE A 14 -35.17 3.93 -2.31
N MET A 15 -36.36 4.54 -2.27
CA MET A 15 -36.55 5.80 -1.55
C MET A 15 -36.28 5.64 -0.05
N THR A 16 -36.70 4.52 0.54
CA THR A 16 -36.40 4.16 1.92
C THR A 16 -34.89 4.13 2.18
N CYS A 17 -34.10 3.51 1.28
CA CYS A 17 -32.65 3.48 1.39
C CYS A 17 -32.00 4.87 1.26
N ILE A 18 -32.58 5.80 0.49
CA ILE A 18 -32.06 7.15 0.31
C ILE A 18 -32.44 8.07 1.50
N THR A 19 -33.66 7.98 2.01
CA THR A 19 -34.20 8.92 3.01
C THR A 19 -33.82 8.58 4.46
N ILE A 20 -33.42 7.34 4.73
CA ILE A 20 -33.07 6.88 6.09
C ILE A 20 -31.57 7.11 6.40
N VAL A 21 -30.77 7.52 5.42
CA VAL A 21 -29.34 7.76 5.62
C VAL A 21 -29.12 8.89 6.62
N SER A 22 -28.35 8.60 7.67
CA SER A 22 -27.83 9.57 8.62
C SER A 22 -26.31 9.52 8.62
N TYR A 23 -25.68 10.67 8.84
CA TYR A 23 -24.23 10.81 8.89
C TYR A 23 -23.79 11.27 10.26
N ASN A 24 -22.66 10.72 10.72
CA ASN A 24 -21.88 11.25 11.84
C ASN A 24 -20.56 11.72 11.28
N ILE A 25 -20.18 12.96 11.59
CA ILE A 25 -18.84 13.47 11.25
C ILE A 25 -17.94 13.15 12.43
N LEU A 26 -16.75 12.60 12.17
CA LEU A 26 -15.74 12.43 13.22
C LEU A 26 -14.97 13.75 13.35
N ILE A 27 -15.13 14.45 14.48
CA ILE A 27 -14.35 15.65 14.79
C ILE A 27 -13.42 15.29 15.94
N ASN A 28 -12.11 15.37 15.71
CA ASN A 28 -11.06 15.03 16.69
C ASN A 28 -11.19 13.63 17.31
N GLY A 29 -11.73 12.66 16.54
CA GLY A 29 -11.91 11.29 17.00
C GLY A 29 -13.24 11.01 17.70
N THR A 30 -14.04 12.04 17.97
CA THR A 30 -15.37 11.92 18.57
C THR A 30 -16.43 12.07 17.47
N PRO A 31 -17.38 11.11 17.34
CA PRO A 31 -18.48 11.26 16.40
C PRO A 31 -19.43 12.36 16.86
N THR A 32 -19.83 13.25 15.96
CA THR A 32 -20.92 14.20 16.19
C THR A 32 -22.25 13.47 16.30
N PHE A 33 -23.27 14.18 16.78
CA PHE A 33 -24.64 13.70 16.69
C PHE A 33 -25.02 13.40 15.22
N PRO A 34 -25.80 12.32 14.99
CA PRO A 34 -26.30 11.98 13.67
C PRO A 34 -27.18 13.08 13.12
N PHE A 35 -26.91 13.49 11.88
CA PHE A 35 -27.81 14.35 11.11
C PHE A 35 -28.29 13.62 9.86
N LYS A 36 -29.51 13.91 9.44
CA LYS A 36 -30.10 13.30 8.23
C LYS A 36 -29.44 13.84 6.97
N ALA A 37 -29.24 12.96 6.00
CA ALA A 37 -28.80 13.33 4.67
C ALA A 37 -29.92 14.06 3.93
N GLU A 38 -29.80 15.37 3.70
CA GLU A 38 -30.78 16.11 2.87
C GLU A 38 -30.54 15.91 1.36
N LYS A 39 -29.27 15.77 0.96
CA LYS A 39 -28.86 15.60 -0.43
C LYS A 39 -27.69 14.63 -0.55
N GLY A 40 -27.66 13.90 -1.66
CA GLY A 40 -26.54 13.05 -2.06
C GLY A 40 -26.71 11.57 -1.72
N LEU A 41 -26.09 10.73 -2.54
CA LEU A 41 -26.04 9.28 -2.36
C LEU A 41 -24.82 8.89 -1.51
N ARG A 42 -24.96 7.82 -0.73
CA ARG A 42 -23.90 7.35 0.16
C ARG A 42 -22.70 6.79 -0.64
N GLN A 43 -21.55 7.45 -0.58
CA GLN A 43 -20.32 6.92 -1.18
C GLN A 43 -19.90 5.61 -0.51
N GLY A 44 -19.67 4.57 -1.31
CA GLY A 44 -19.31 3.23 -0.84
C GLY A 44 -20.50 2.26 -0.70
N ASP A 45 -21.73 2.72 -0.89
CA ASP A 45 -22.91 1.85 -1.01
C ASP A 45 -22.93 1.20 -2.41
N PRO A 46 -23.08 -0.14 -2.53
CA PRO A 46 -23.17 -0.83 -3.81
C PRO A 46 -24.29 -0.34 -4.74
N MET A 47 -25.39 0.20 -4.20
CA MET A 47 -26.52 0.72 -4.99
C MET A 47 -26.31 2.16 -5.46
N SER A 48 -25.48 2.94 -4.77
CA SER A 48 -25.29 4.36 -5.08
C SER A 48 -24.78 4.64 -6.51
N PRO A 49 -23.87 3.85 -7.11
CA PRO A 49 -23.49 4.02 -8.52
C PRO A 49 -24.66 3.81 -9.49
N PHE A 50 -25.54 2.84 -9.22
CA PHE A 50 -26.71 2.56 -10.06
C PHE A 50 -27.76 3.66 -9.95
N LEU A 51 -28.06 4.09 -8.72
CA LEU A 51 -28.98 5.21 -8.46
C LEU A 51 -28.43 6.51 -9.02
N PHE A 52 -27.12 6.74 -8.95
CA PHE A 52 -26.47 7.88 -9.57
C PHE A 52 -26.60 7.83 -11.08
N ALA A 53 -26.30 6.69 -11.73
CA ALA A 53 -26.46 6.55 -13.18
C ALA A 53 -27.91 6.79 -13.63
N LEU A 54 -28.89 6.24 -12.90
CA LEU A 54 -30.33 6.42 -13.16
C LEU A 54 -30.80 7.86 -12.93
N ALA A 55 -30.33 8.53 -11.87
CA ALA A 55 -30.77 9.88 -11.51
C ALA A 55 -30.05 10.98 -12.29
N SER A 56 -28.78 10.75 -12.66
CA SER A 56 -28.01 11.66 -13.49
C SER A 56 -28.43 11.63 -14.95
N GLY A 57 -29.13 10.58 -15.39
CA GLY A 57 -29.42 10.36 -16.81
C GLY A 57 -28.13 10.35 -17.62
N LEU A 58 -27.05 9.76 -17.08
CA LEU A 58 -25.74 9.74 -17.73
C LEU A 58 -25.81 8.97 -19.04
N GLU A 59 -26.10 9.72 -20.10
CA GLU A 59 -26.04 9.27 -21.47
C GLU A 59 -24.63 9.46 -22.02
N ALA A 60 -24.30 8.67 -23.04
CA ALA A 60 -23.07 8.90 -23.78
C ALA A 60 -23.13 10.33 -24.34
N ASN A 61 -22.20 11.18 -23.88
CA ASN A 61 -22.08 12.51 -24.42
C ASN A 61 -21.49 12.39 -25.83
N LEU A 62 -22.34 12.43 -26.85
CA LEU A 62 -21.96 12.26 -28.25
C LEU A 62 -20.99 13.35 -28.69
N ASP A 63 -21.12 14.58 -28.18
CA ASP A 63 -20.21 15.69 -28.45
C ASP A 63 -18.77 15.47 -27.96
N LYS A 64 -18.60 14.64 -26.93
CA LYS A 64 -17.30 14.23 -26.37
C LYS A 64 -16.86 12.84 -26.86
N SER A 65 -17.70 12.17 -27.64
CA SER A 65 -17.43 10.86 -28.19
C SER A 65 -16.71 10.99 -29.52
N ASN A 66 -15.86 10.01 -29.82
CA ASN A 66 -15.19 9.93 -31.10
C ASN A 66 -15.27 8.48 -31.58
N ILE A 67 -15.55 8.28 -32.86
CA ILE A 67 -15.49 6.96 -33.49
C ILE A 67 -14.09 6.72 -34.06
N TYR A 68 -13.60 5.48 -33.94
CA TYR A 68 -12.29 5.07 -34.49
C TYR A 68 -12.49 3.87 -35.39
N ILE A 69 -12.30 4.08 -36.70
CA ILE A 69 -12.60 3.08 -37.73
C ILE A 69 -11.29 2.59 -38.36
N GLY A 70 -11.14 1.27 -38.47
CA GLY A 70 -9.99 0.63 -39.12
C GLY A 70 -10.40 -0.53 -40.00
N GLY A 71 -9.70 -0.71 -41.13
CA GLY A 71 -9.89 -1.87 -42.02
C GLY A 71 -11.07 -1.80 -42.98
N VAL A 72 -11.61 -0.61 -43.26
CA VAL A 72 -12.68 -0.36 -44.24
C VAL A 72 -12.21 0.64 -45.30
N THR A 73 -12.88 0.63 -46.46
CA THR A 73 -12.62 1.58 -47.56
C THR A 73 -13.03 3.02 -47.19
N ALA A 74 -12.54 4.01 -47.94
CA ALA A 74 -12.89 5.42 -47.70
C ALA A 74 -14.41 5.68 -47.82
N SER A 75 -15.07 5.05 -48.81
CA SER A 75 -16.52 5.19 -49.02
C SER A 75 -17.32 4.56 -47.87
N GLU A 76 -16.92 3.38 -47.38
CA GLU A 76 -17.58 2.75 -46.22
C GLU A 76 -17.35 3.56 -44.93
N ARG A 77 -16.17 4.15 -44.78
CA ARG A 77 -15.84 5.02 -43.64
C ARG A 77 -16.77 6.22 -43.58
N GLU A 78 -16.96 6.91 -44.71
CA GLU A 78 -17.88 8.05 -44.81
C GLU A 78 -19.32 7.64 -44.48
N ALA A 79 -19.79 6.53 -45.05
CA ALA A 79 -21.13 6.01 -44.76
C ALA A 79 -21.33 5.67 -43.27
N ILE A 80 -20.32 5.10 -42.61
CA ILE A 80 -20.39 4.79 -41.17
C ILE A 80 -20.43 6.08 -40.32
N VAL A 81 -19.62 7.08 -40.66
CA VAL A 81 -19.59 8.35 -39.92
C VAL A 81 -20.94 9.08 -40.07
N ASP A 82 -21.52 9.06 -41.27
CA ASP A 82 -22.83 9.65 -41.55
C ASP A 82 -23.96 8.97 -40.75
N VAL A 83 -23.98 7.64 -40.72
CA VAL A 83 -24.99 6.87 -39.98
C VAL A 83 -24.84 7.01 -38.46
N VAL A 84 -23.60 7.03 -37.94
CA VAL A 84 -23.35 7.07 -36.50
C VAL A 84 -23.44 8.50 -35.95
N ASN A 85 -23.23 9.52 -36.79
CA ASN A 85 -23.25 10.94 -36.43
C ASN A 85 -22.33 11.28 -35.25
N ILE A 86 -21.15 10.65 -35.19
CA ILE A 86 -20.08 10.91 -34.21
C ILE A 86 -18.80 11.24 -34.99
N PRO A 87 -18.07 12.30 -34.63
CA PRO A 87 -16.85 12.68 -35.33
C PRO A 87 -15.79 11.58 -35.25
N GLU A 88 -15.02 11.42 -36.33
CA GLU A 88 -13.90 10.49 -36.35
C GLU A 88 -12.72 11.05 -35.54
N GLY A 89 -12.25 10.27 -34.57
CA GLY A 89 -11.08 10.59 -33.77
C GLY A 89 -9.77 10.19 -34.45
N GLN A 90 -8.70 10.93 -34.15
CA GLN A 90 -7.35 10.61 -34.64
C GLN A 90 -6.45 10.02 -33.56
N PHE A 91 -5.55 9.13 -33.96
CA PHE A 91 -4.50 8.62 -33.09
C PHE A 91 -3.24 9.52 -33.16
N PRO A 92 -2.52 9.73 -32.04
CA PRO A 92 -2.81 9.24 -30.69
C PRO A 92 -3.75 10.18 -29.91
N PHE A 93 -4.64 9.62 -29.08
CA PHE A 93 -5.51 10.39 -28.18
C PHE A 93 -5.27 10.01 -26.71
N ARG A 94 -5.77 10.79 -25.75
CA ARG A 94 -5.66 10.47 -24.32
C ARG A 94 -6.91 9.80 -23.80
N TYR A 95 -6.75 8.65 -23.15
CA TYR A 95 -7.82 7.96 -22.42
C TYR A 95 -7.40 7.73 -20.97
N LEU A 96 -8.21 8.24 -20.03
CA LEU A 96 -7.91 8.20 -18.59
C LEU A 96 -6.49 8.73 -18.25
N GLY A 97 -6.03 9.72 -19.00
CA GLY A 97 -4.70 10.32 -18.84
C GLY A 97 -3.55 9.58 -19.53
N MET A 98 -3.80 8.42 -20.13
CA MET A 98 -2.82 7.63 -20.88
C MET A 98 -2.93 7.89 -22.40
N PRO A 99 -1.82 8.09 -23.12
CA PRO A 99 -1.86 8.12 -24.58
C PRO A 99 -2.20 6.72 -25.13
N LEU A 100 -3.29 6.63 -25.89
CA LEU A 100 -3.64 5.48 -26.72
C LEU A 100 -3.09 5.71 -28.12
N THR A 101 -2.30 4.74 -28.59
CA THR A 101 -1.63 4.80 -29.89
C THR A 101 -1.63 3.41 -30.53
N THR A 102 -1.60 3.38 -31.85
CA THR A 102 -1.44 2.16 -32.66
C THR A 102 0.01 1.68 -32.70
N LYS A 103 0.97 2.55 -32.32
CA LYS A 103 2.42 2.28 -32.34
C LYS A 103 2.96 2.04 -30.92
N LYS A 104 4.21 1.60 -30.82
CA LYS A 104 4.89 1.47 -29.53
C LYS A 104 4.98 2.84 -28.85
N LEU A 105 4.53 2.91 -27.60
CA LEU A 105 4.69 4.11 -26.77
C LEU A 105 6.18 4.42 -26.57
N VAL A 106 6.55 5.67 -26.86
CA VAL A 106 7.90 6.19 -26.62
C VAL A 106 7.97 6.91 -25.27
N TYR A 107 9.16 6.97 -24.68
CA TYR A 107 9.40 7.57 -23.36
C TYR A 107 8.77 8.96 -23.21
N ASN A 108 8.92 9.82 -24.23
CA ASN A 108 8.38 11.19 -24.22
C ASN A 108 6.85 11.25 -24.07
N GLN A 109 6.12 10.26 -24.59
CA GLN A 109 4.66 10.17 -24.45
C GLN A 109 4.24 9.77 -23.03
N CYS A 110 5.08 8.96 -22.35
CA CYS A 110 4.85 8.54 -20.97
C CYS A 110 5.40 9.53 -19.93
N ARG A 111 6.28 10.45 -20.32
CA ARG A 111 6.92 11.44 -19.44
C ARG A 111 5.93 12.19 -18.53
N PRO A 112 4.77 12.69 -19.00
CA PRO A 112 3.81 13.38 -18.12
C PRO A 112 3.29 12.53 -16.96
N LEU A 113 3.19 11.22 -17.15
CA LEU A 113 2.76 10.29 -16.10
C LEU A 113 3.90 9.98 -15.13
N ILE A 114 5.11 9.79 -15.68
CA ILE A 114 6.32 9.64 -14.87
C ILE A 114 6.50 10.88 -13.98
N ASP A 115 6.37 12.08 -14.54
CA ASP A 115 6.49 13.33 -13.81
C ASP A 115 5.41 13.46 -12.73
N LYS A 116 4.15 13.06 -12.99
CA LYS A 116 3.10 13.02 -11.96
C LYS A 116 3.45 12.08 -10.81
N VAL A 117 3.96 10.88 -11.10
CA VAL A 117 4.37 9.89 -10.08
C VAL A 117 5.58 10.40 -9.30
N VAL A 118 6.59 10.94 -9.98
CA VAL A 118 7.82 11.49 -9.38
C VAL A 118 7.50 12.70 -8.51
N ASN A 119 6.66 13.63 -8.97
CA ASN A 119 6.26 14.79 -8.19
C ASN A 119 5.49 14.38 -6.94
N ARG A 120 4.59 13.38 -7.05
CA ARG A 120 3.90 12.82 -5.89
C ARG A 120 4.90 12.19 -4.91
N ALA A 121 5.89 11.44 -5.39
CA ALA A 121 6.93 10.86 -4.54
C ALA A 121 7.77 11.94 -3.85
N LYS A 122 8.22 12.97 -4.58
CA LYS A 122 8.99 14.11 -4.04
C LYS A 122 8.24 14.83 -2.92
N THR A 123 6.94 15.03 -3.06
CA THR A 123 6.13 15.66 -1.99
C THR A 123 6.10 14.83 -0.70
N TRP A 124 6.27 13.50 -0.78
CA TRP A 124 6.33 12.64 0.40
C TRP A 124 7.72 12.65 1.04
N THR A 125 8.78 12.67 0.23
CA THR A 125 10.17 12.71 0.70
C THR A 125 10.47 14.00 1.46
N ALA A 126 9.97 15.15 0.98
CA ALA A 126 10.13 16.44 1.66
C ALA A 126 9.35 16.55 2.97
N ARG A 127 8.25 15.77 3.12
CA ARG A 127 7.37 15.82 4.31
C ARG A 127 7.71 14.78 5.38
N ASN A 128 8.44 13.71 5.05
CA ASN A 128 8.75 12.63 5.98
C ASN A 128 10.17 12.06 5.74
N LEU A 129 11.13 12.60 6.51
CA LEU A 129 12.46 12.07 6.87
C LEU A 129 13.60 12.10 5.85
N SER A 130 14.70 12.76 6.26
CA SER A 130 16.00 12.08 6.38
C SER A 130 16.76 12.61 7.61
N TYR A 131 17.62 11.76 8.19
CA TYR A 131 18.56 12.10 9.28
C TYR A 131 19.56 13.21 8.87
N ALA A 132 19.70 13.46 7.58
CA ALA A 132 20.70 14.37 7.05
C ALA A 132 20.21 15.80 6.84
N GLY A 133 18.91 16.13 7.05
CA GLY A 133 18.38 17.49 6.92
C GLY A 133 18.57 18.17 5.54
N HIS A 134 19.23 17.51 4.59
CA HIS A 134 19.51 18.06 3.28
C HIS A 134 18.39 17.71 2.30
N THR A 135 18.05 18.68 1.47
CA THR A 135 17.14 18.56 0.32
C THR A 135 17.69 17.67 -0.79
N ASP A 136 18.97 17.26 -0.70
CA ASP A 136 19.54 16.29 -1.63
C ASP A 136 19.04 14.87 -1.29
N PRO A 137 18.49 14.14 -2.27
CA PRO A 137 18.03 12.79 -2.06
C PRO A 137 19.18 11.96 -1.52
N SER A 138 19.06 11.48 -0.27
CA SER A 138 20.08 10.62 0.30
C SER A 138 20.27 9.43 -0.62
N ARG A 139 21.45 9.31 -1.23
CA ARG A 139 21.77 8.28 -2.24
C ARG A 139 21.77 6.84 -1.69
N LYS A 140 21.28 6.62 -0.47
CA LYS A 140 21.40 5.34 0.25
C LYS A 140 20.05 4.98 0.85
N SER A 141 19.31 4.11 0.17
CA SER A 141 18.17 3.43 0.77
C SER A 141 18.65 2.58 1.95
N LEU A 142 17.94 2.61 3.08
CA LEU A 142 18.32 1.83 4.27
C LEU A 142 18.28 0.32 3.99
N VAL A 143 17.39 -0.10 3.09
CA VAL A 143 17.21 -1.49 2.66
C VAL A 143 17.17 -1.53 1.14
N ALA A 144 17.72 -2.61 0.56
CA ALA A 144 17.68 -2.82 -0.87
C ALA A 144 16.25 -3.11 -1.36
N TRP A 145 15.92 -2.67 -2.57
CA TRP A 145 14.58 -2.81 -3.14
C TRP A 145 14.13 -4.28 -3.22
N HIS A 146 15.00 -5.18 -3.69
CA HIS A 146 14.69 -6.61 -3.78
C HIS A 146 14.30 -7.19 -2.40
N SER A 147 14.95 -6.75 -1.31
CA SER A 147 14.64 -7.24 0.03
C SER A 147 13.27 -6.76 0.52
N LEU A 148 12.84 -5.55 0.14
CA LEU A 148 11.48 -5.06 0.42
C LEU A 148 10.40 -5.84 -0.33
N CYS A 149 10.75 -6.37 -1.51
CA CYS A 149 9.83 -7.15 -2.33
C CYS A 149 9.54 -8.55 -1.77
N LEU A 150 10.40 -9.07 -0.89
CA LEU A 150 10.18 -10.35 -0.25
C LEU A 150 8.91 -10.36 0.63
N PRO A 151 8.36 -11.54 0.92
CA PRO A 151 7.27 -11.66 1.87
C PRO A 151 7.63 -11.14 3.26
N ARG A 152 6.65 -10.60 4.00
CA ARG A 152 6.86 -10.17 5.40
C ARG A 152 7.34 -11.29 6.31
N SER A 153 6.96 -12.54 6.00
CA SER A 153 7.46 -13.72 6.69
C SER A 153 8.94 -14.01 6.42
N ALA A 154 9.50 -13.49 5.33
CA ALA A 154 10.86 -13.70 4.84
C ALA A 154 11.66 -12.39 4.82
N ARG A 155 11.51 -11.57 5.87
CA ARG A 155 12.17 -10.28 6.08
C ARG A 155 11.76 -9.12 5.17
N GLY A 156 10.89 -9.30 4.18
CA GLY A 156 10.48 -8.20 3.31
C GLY A 156 9.24 -7.44 3.78
N TRP A 157 8.62 -6.70 2.86
CA TRP A 157 7.43 -5.89 3.13
C TRP A 157 6.26 -6.16 2.19
N ASN A 158 6.30 -7.29 1.46
CA ASN A 158 5.33 -7.65 0.42
C ASN A 158 5.21 -6.60 -0.70
N LEU A 159 6.26 -5.83 -0.97
CA LEU A 159 6.23 -4.90 -2.10
C LEU A 159 6.32 -5.68 -3.40
N LYS A 160 5.60 -5.23 -4.43
CA LYS A 160 5.67 -5.90 -5.73
C LYS A 160 6.89 -5.41 -6.48
N GLU A 161 7.73 -6.34 -6.91
CA GLU A 161 8.79 -6.01 -7.84
C GLU A 161 8.15 -5.68 -9.20
N MET A 162 8.18 -4.40 -9.59
CA MET A 162 7.41 -3.91 -10.74
C MET A 162 7.80 -4.61 -12.05
N CYS A 163 9.06 -4.96 -12.24
CA CYS A 163 9.54 -5.66 -13.43
C CYS A 163 8.92 -7.06 -13.55
N VAL A 164 8.93 -7.83 -12.45
CA VAL A 164 8.32 -9.17 -12.38
C VAL A 164 6.81 -9.06 -12.49
N TRP A 165 6.19 -8.16 -11.73
CA TRP A 165 4.75 -7.93 -11.74
C TRP A 165 4.24 -7.53 -13.13
N ASN A 166 4.99 -6.71 -13.88
CA ASN A 166 4.63 -6.34 -15.25
C ASN A 166 4.64 -7.57 -16.19
N LYS A 167 5.66 -8.43 -16.11
CA LYS A 167 5.69 -9.70 -16.87
C LYS A 167 4.48 -10.57 -16.54
N VAL A 168 4.18 -10.71 -15.25
CA VAL A 168 3.03 -11.46 -14.71
C VAL A 168 1.70 -10.86 -15.16
N VAL A 169 1.54 -9.54 -15.20
CA VAL A 169 0.28 -8.92 -15.67
C VAL A 169 0.08 -9.15 -17.17
N VAL A 170 1.13 -8.96 -17.97
CA VAL A 170 1.07 -9.17 -19.43
C VAL A 170 0.75 -10.62 -19.75
N SER A 171 1.33 -11.58 -19.02
CA SER A 171 1.10 -13.01 -19.25
C SER A 171 -0.31 -13.49 -18.88
N LYS A 172 -1.14 -12.65 -18.23
CA LYS A 172 -2.58 -12.93 -18.05
C LYS A 172 -3.34 -12.86 -19.38
N LEU A 173 -2.85 -12.09 -20.34
CA LEU A 173 -3.52 -11.87 -21.63
C LEU A 173 -3.47 -13.12 -22.52
N PRO A 174 -2.32 -13.80 -22.72
CA PRO A 174 -2.30 -15.10 -23.40
C PRO A 174 -3.14 -16.17 -22.70
N ARG A 175 -3.15 -16.19 -21.36
CA ARG A 175 -4.01 -17.10 -20.59
C ARG A 175 -5.50 -16.81 -20.83
N ALA A 176 -5.88 -15.56 -21.03
CA ALA A 176 -7.25 -15.22 -21.44
C ALA A 176 -7.54 -15.71 -22.86
N LEU A 177 -6.57 -15.66 -23.78
CA LEU A 177 -6.73 -16.24 -25.12
C LEU A 177 -6.95 -17.76 -25.08
N THR A 178 -6.34 -18.49 -24.14
CA THR A 178 -6.57 -19.95 -24.02
C THR A 178 -7.90 -20.29 -23.35
N HIS A 179 -8.23 -19.64 -22.23
CA HIS A 179 -9.32 -20.06 -21.35
C HIS A 179 -10.61 -19.24 -21.47
N LYS A 180 -10.56 -18.04 -22.05
CA LYS A 180 -11.71 -17.12 -22.17
C LYS A 180 -12.12 -16.92 -23.62
N LYS A 181 -12.31 -18.04 -24.34
CA LYS A 181 -12.68 -18.04 -25.77
C LYS A 181 -14.07 -17.46 -26.04
N ASP A 182 -14.89 -17.26 -25.01
CA ASP A 182 -16.19 -16.61 -25.07
C ASP A 182 -16.09 -15.09 -25.28
N LYS A 183 -14.96 -14.46 -24.91
CA LYS A 183 -14.80 -13.01 -25.02
C LYS A 183 -14.57 -12.59 -26.46
N LEU A 184 -15.25 -11.52 -26.88
CA LEU A 184 -15.22 -11.02 -28.26
C LEU A 184 -13.81 -10.79 -28.80
N TRP A 185 -12.96 -10.10 -28.03
CA TRP A 185 -11.58 -9.84 -28.44
C TRP A 185 -10.76 -11.14 -28.55
N CYS A 186 -11.00 -12.14 -27.69
CA CYS A 186 -10.36 -13.45 -27.80
C CYS A 186 -10.79 -14.15 -29.09
N ARG A 187 -12.10 -14.18 -29.39
CA ARG A 187 -12.63 -14.76 -30.64
C ARG A 187 -12.04 -14.10 -31.86
N TRP A 188 -11.97 -12.76 -31.86
CA TRP A 188 -11.39 -11.99 -32.95
C TRP A 188 -9.90 -12.31 -33.14
N VAL A 189 -9.11 -12.34 -32.06
CA VAL A 189 -7.69 -12.72 -32.14
C VAL A 189 -7.53 -14.15 -32.66
N HIS A 190 -8.39 -15.08 -32.23
CA HIS A 190 -8.37 -16.46 -32.71
C HIS A 190 -8.69 -16.59 -34.19
N ALA A 191 -9.73 -15.90 -34.67
CA ALA A 191 -10.18 -15.95 -36.05
C ALA A 191 -9.19 -15.27 -37.02
N TYR A 192 -8.66 -14.10 -36.66
CA TYR A 192 -7.85 -13.31 -37.57
C TYR A 192 -6.35 -13.61 -37.49
N TYR A 193 -5.81 -13.88 -36.30
CA TYR A 193 -4.36 -14.01 -36.10
C TYR A 193 -3.94 -15.45 -35.80
N ILE A 194 -4.57 -16.12 -34.82
CA ILE A 194 -4.10 -17.43 -34.37
C ILE A 194 -4.45 -18.52 -35.39
N LYS A 195 -5.65 -18.47 -35.99
CA LYS A 195 -6.11 -19.39 -37.04
C LYS A 195 -5.83 -20.88 -36.72
N GLY A 196 -6.08 -21.28 -35.47
CA GLY A 196 -5.87 -22.64 -34.99
C GLY A 196 -4.42 -23.04 -34.69
N ARG A 197 -3.43 -22.16 -34.90
CA ARG A 197 -2.02 -22.43 -34.56
C ARG A 197 -1.79 -22.44 -33.05
N PRO A 198 -0.83 -23.22 -32.53
CA PRO A 198 -0.49 -23.17 -31.11
C PRO A 198 0.10 -21.81 -30.72
N LEU A 199 -0.17 -21.34 -29.50
CA LEU A 199 0.32 -20.04 -29.00
C LEU A 199 1.85 -19.97 -28.87
N SER A 200 2.53 -21.13 -28.79
CA SER A 200 3.99 -21.26 -28.75
C SER A 200 4.67 -21.01 -30.10
N THR A 201 3.91 -20.75 -31.17
CA THR A 201 4.46 -20.46 -32.51
C THR A 201 5.26 -19.16 -32.51
N GLN A 202 6.30 -19.07 -33.35
CA GLN A 202 6.96 -17.79 -33.62
C GLN A 202 6.06 -16.89 -34.48
N TRP A 203 5.75 -15.70 -33.97
CA TRP A 203 4.79 -14.80 -34.59
C TRP A 203 5.47 -13.80 -35.53
N PRO A 204 4.96 -13.61 -36.76
CA PRO A 204 5.58 -12.74 -37.75
C PRO A 204 5.56 -11.27 -37.33
N SER A 205 6.50 -10.50 -37.88
CA SER A 205 6.67 -9.07 -37.57
C SER A 205 5.51 -8.20 -38.07
N THR A 206 4.69 -8.72 -38.98
CA THR A 206 3.50 -8.08 -39.57
C THR A 206 2.34 -7.90 -38.59
N ILE A 207 2.33 -8.66 -37.48
CA ILE A 207 1.32 -8.51 -36.43
C ILE A 207 1.59 -7.23 -35.64
N SER A 208 0.52 -6.57 -35.18
CA SER A 208 0.62 -5.36 -34.36
C SER A 208 1.56 -5.57 -33.16
N TRP A 209 2.37 -4.56 -32.86
CA TRP A 209 3.35 -4.62 -31.78
C TRP A 209 2.75 -5.06 -30.42
N PRO A 210 1.58 -4.55 -29.98
CA PRO A 210 0.97 -4.98 -28.72
C PRO A 210 0.60 -6.47 -28.73
N LEU A 211 -0.01 -6.96 -29.81
CA LEU A 211 -0.43 -8.35 -29.92
C LEU A 211 0.78 -9.28 -29.99
N ARG A 212 1.84 -8.90 -30.70
CA ARG A 212 3.11 -9.64 -30.70
C ARG A 212 3.69 -9.73 -29.29
N LYS A 213 3.67 -8.64 -28.51
CA LYS A 213 4.14 -8.67 -27.11
C LYS A 213 3.29 -9.55 -26.21
N ILE A 214 1.98 -9.56 -26.39
CA ILE A 214 1.07 -10.48 -25.70
C ILE A 214 1.45 -11.91 -26.05
N LEU A 215 1.48 -12.28 -27.33
CA LEU A 215 1.72 -13.66 -27.76
C LEU A 215 3.13 -14.16 -27.37
N SER A 216 4.16 -13.33 -27.50
CA SER A 216 5.52 -13.67 -27.05
C SER A 216 5.63 -13.81 -25.52
N SER A 217 4.71 -13.24 -24.73
CA SER A 217 4.72 -13.39 -23.28
C SER A 217 4.21 -14.75 -22.79
N TYR A 218 3.71 -15.60 -23.69
CA TYR A 218 3.24 -16.95 -23.35
C TYR A 218 4.33 -17.81 -22.70
N GLN A 219 5.57 -17.74 -23.20
CA GLN A 219 6.73 -18.49 -22.67
C GLN A 219 7.30 -17.89 -21.37
N LEU A 220 7.02 -16.61 -21.08
CA LEU A 220 7.54 -15.92 -19.89
C LEU A 220 7.03 -16.51 -18.57
N ILE A 221 5.96 -17.30 -18.58
CA ILE A 221 5.46 -17.96 -17.36
C ILE A 221 6.32 -19.17 -17.01
N ASP A 222 6.77 -19.92 -18.01
CA ASP A 222 7.63 -21.09 -17.83
C ASP A 222 9.01 -20.66 -17.34
N ASP A 223 9.55 -19.57 -17.88
CA ASP A 223 10.82 -18.95 -17.43
C ASP A 223 10.78 -18.48 -15.95
N VAL A 224 9.59 -18.14 -15.44
CA VAL A 224 9.40 -17.65 -14.06
C VAL A 224 8.98 -18.80 -13.12
N GLY A 225 8.92 -20.04 -13.63
CA GLY A 225 8.57 -21.23 -12.85
C GLY A 225 7.09 -21.28 -12.46
N GLY A 226 6.21 -20.62 -13.21
CA GLY A 226 4.78 -20.58 -12.96
C GLY A 226 4.30 -19.40 -12.10
N TRP A 227 2.97 -19.25 -12.03
CA TRP A 227 2.32 -18.10 -11.35
C TRP A 227 2.56 -18.05 -9.84
N GLU A 228 2.73 -19.21 -9.21
CA GLU A 228 2.94 -19.32 -7.77
C GLU A 228 4.36 -18.92 -7.39
N ASN A 229 5.37 -19.38 -8.15
CA ASN A 229 6.76 -19.00 -7.96
C ASN A 229 7.02 -17.53 -8.29
N ALA A 230 6.32 -16.98 -9.29
CA ALA A 230 6.42 -15.56 -9.65
C ALA A 230 5.98 -14.58 -8.54
N LEU A 231 5.12 -15.03 -7.63
CA LEU A 231 4.43 -14.16 -6.66
C LEU A 231 4.74 -14.46 -5.21
N LEU A 232 5.06 -15.72 -4.89
CA LEU A 232 5.19 -16.16 -3.51
C LEU A 232 6.55 -16.74 -3.18
N GLY A 233 7.17 -17.49 -4.10
CA GLY A 233 8.48 -18.13 -3.91
C GLY A 233 8.60 -18.99 -2.65
N GLU A 234 9.51 -19.97 -2.64
CA GLU A 234 9.91 -20.56 -1.36
C GLU A 234 10.91 -19.64 -0.68
N HIS A 235 10.57 -19.17 0.51
CA HIS A 235 11.44 -18.30 1.29
C HIS A 235 11.54 -18.76 2.74
N GLU A 236 12.75 -18.71 3.27
CA GLU A 236 13.02 -19.04 4.66
C GLU A 236 12.31 -18.05 5.59
N LYS A 237 11.51 -18.60 6.51
CA LYS A 237 10.70 -17.80 7.43
C LYS A 237 11.55 -17.33 8.58
N VAL A 238 11.54 -16.02 8.84
CA VAL A 238 12.34 -15.48 9.93
C VAL A 238 11.73 -15.70 11.30
N PRO A 239 12.58 -15.87 12.34
CA PRO A 239 12.10 -16.10 13.70
C PRO A 239 11.22 -14.95 14.22
N TRP A 240 11.58 -13.72 13.89
CA TRP A 240 10.90 -12.50 14.34
C TRP A 240 9.67 -12.10 13.53
N ARG A 241 9.26 -12.88 12.51
CA ARG A 241 8.14 -12.51 11.64
C ARG A 241 6.85 -12.16 12.40
N ARG A 242 6.59 -12.84 13.52
CA ARG A 242 5.37 -12.66 14.33
C ARG A 242 5.34 -11.34 15.09
N ILE A 243 6.49 -10.70 15.32
CA ILE A 243 6.59 -9.36 15.90
C ILE A 243 5.97 -8.32 14.95
N VAL A 244 6.03 -8.57 13.64
CA VAL A 244 5.65 -7.61 12.58
C VAL A 244 4.37 -8.01 11.85
N CYS A 245 4.18 -9.28 11.48
CA CYS A 245 3.11 -9.70 10.57
C CYS A 245 1.71 -9.71 11.20
N ASN A 246 1.62 -10.07 12.49
CA ASN A 246 0.34 -10.27 13.20
C ASN A 246 0.25 -9.35 14.43
N ASN A 247 0.83 -8.17 14.31
CA ASN A 247 0.86 -7.17 15.37
C ASN A 247 -0.02 -5.99 14.95
N ALA A 248 -0.96 -5.60 15.81
CA ALA A 248 -1.93 -4.54 15.54
C ALA A 248 -1.40 -3.13 15.84
N ALA A 249 -0.13 -2.98 16.23
CA ALA A 249 0.52 -1.68 16.37
C ALA A 249 0.40 -0.83 15.09
N THR A 250 0.63 0.47 15.22
CA THR A 250 0.51 1.38 14.08
C THR A 250 1.48 0.99 12.96
N PRO A 251 1.09 1.16 11.67
CA PRO A 251 1.94 0.76 10.55
C PRO A 251 3.33 1.41 10.54
N LYS A 252 3.45 2.66 11.03
CA LYS A 252 4.73 3.35 11.18
C LYS A 252 5.60 2.67 12.25
N SER A 253 5.02 2.30 13.39
CA SER A 253 5.73 1.61 14.47
C SER A 253 6.21 0.22 14.06
N LEU A 254 5.40 -0.53 13.32
CA LEU A 254 5.80 -1.82 12.76
C LEU A 254 6.95 -1.68 11.75
N PHE A 255 6.91 -0.65 10.90
CA PHE A 255 7.96 -0.41 9.91
C PHE A 255 9.30 -0.01 10.56
N VAL A 256 9.28 0.87 11.57
CA VAL A 256 10.50 1.22 12.32
C VAL A 256 11.01 0.00 13.10
N THR A 257 10.14 -0.77 13.74
CA THR A 257 10.52 -2.02 14.41
C THR A 257 11.18 -2.99 13.44
N TRP A 258 10.66 -3.12 12.21
CA TRP A 258 11.26 -3.92 11.15
C TRP A 258 12.67 -3.43 10.77
N LEU A 259 12.90 -2.12 10.67
CA LEU A 259 14.24 -1.56 10.45
C LEU A 259 15.21 -1.85 11.61
N VAL A 260 14.72 -1.83 12.85
CA VAL A 260 15.51 -2.21 14.04
C VAL A 260 15.92 -3.68 13.95
N LEU A 261 15.00 -4.59 13.62
CA LEU A 261 15.27 -6.02 13.47
C LEU A 261 16.26 -6.32 12.34
N TRP A 262 16.33 -5.46 11.33
CA TRP A 262 17.34 -5.50 10.27
C TRP A 262 18.67 -4.83 10.64
N ASN A 263 18.75 -4.17 11.80
CA ASN A 263 19.83 -3.28 12.18
C ASN A 263 20.15 -2.28 11.05
N ARG A 264 19.16 -1.50 10.64
CA ARG A 264 19.25 -0.52 9.52
C ARG A 264 18.88 0.90 9.90
N LEU A 265 18.59 1.17 11.16
CA LEU A 265 18.38 2.54 11.62
C LEU A 265 19.71 3.33 11.61
N PRO A 266 19.69 4.64 11.32
CA PRO A 266 20.86 5.52 11.40
C PRO A 266 21.16 5.91 12.86
N THR A 267 21.59 4.94 13.66
CA THR A 267 22.14 5.16 15.01
C THR A 267 23.54 5.78 14.92
N LYS A 268 23.97 6.55 15.94
CA LYS A 268 25.22 7.30 15.83
C LYS A 268 26.46 6.40 15.69
N ASP A 269 26.48 5.20 16.26
CA ASP A 269 27.55 4.21 16.04
C ASP A 269 27.81 3.93 14.53
N ARG A 270 26.74 3.77 13.76
CA ARG A 270 26.78 3.55 12.31
C ARG A 270 27.15 4.82 11.55
N LEU A 271 26.63 5.95 11.99
CA LEU A 271 26.89 7.24 11.35
C LEU A 271 28.32 7.70 11.58
N LEU A 272 28.90 7.38 12.74
CA LEU A 272 30.31 7.59 13.05
C LEU A 272 31.18 6.75 12.10
N THR A 273 30.79 5.50 11.84
CA THR A 273 31.45 4.63 10.83
C THR A 273 31.37 5.24 9.42
N TRP A 274 30.30 5.98 9.12
CA TRP A 274 30.14 6.72 7.86
C TRP A 274 30.76 8.12 7.87
N LYS A 275 31.43 8.51 8.97
CA LYS A 275 32.01 9.85 9.18
C LYS A 275 31.00 11.00 9.01
N VAL A 276 29.75 10.76 9.39
CA VAL A 276 28.66 11.76 9.35
C VAL A 276 28.56 12.54 10.67
N VAL A 277 28.97 11.92 11.78
CA VAL A 277 28.96 12.53 13.13
C VAL A 277 30.34 12.43 13.76
N ALA A 278 30.62 13.32 14.73
CA ALA A 278 31.91 13.39 15.43
C ALA A 278 32.02 12.41 16.62
N ASP A 279 30.88 12.12 17.27
CA ASP A 279 30.78 11.21 18.41
C ASP A 279 29.64 10.21 18.21
N ASP A 280 29.67 9.13 18.98
CA ASP A 280 28.60 8.15 19.04
C ASP A 280 27.74 8.24 20.31
N LEU A 281 27.85 9.29 21.13
CA LEU A 281 27.12 9.37 22.40
C LEU A 281 25.60 9.45 22.20
N CYS A 282 24.87 8.62 22.93
CA CYS A 282 23.41 8.53 22.90
C CYS A 282 22.76 9.89 23.21
N PRO A 283 21.94 10.45 22.31
CA PRO A 283 21.31 11.76 22.51
C PRO A 283 20.39 11.84 23.72
N LEU A 284 19.88 10.70 24.20
CA LEU A 284 18.90 10.67 25.29
C LEU A 284 19.56 10.59 26.69
N CYS A 285 20.69 9.90 26.82
CA CYS A 285 21.37 9.77 28.13
C CYS A 285 22.73 10.46 28.18
N SER A 286 23.35 10.76 27.04
CA SER A 286 24.69 11.34 26.89
C SER A 286 25.83 10.59 27.59
N LYS A 287 25.61 9.34 28.01
CA LYS A 287 26.57 8.54 28.81
C LYS A 287 27.21 7.38 28.05
N CYS A 288 26.50 6.79 27.08
CA CYS A 288 26.95 5.58 26.37
C CYS A 288 26.82 5.75 24.86
N SER A 289 27.54 4.93 24.10
CA SER A 289 27.40 4.87 22.63
C SER A 289 25.96 4.50 22.19
N GLU A 290 25.43 5.22 21.21
CA GLU A 290 24.14 5.03 20.58
C GLU A 290 24.17 3.87 19.60
N SER A 291 23.89 2.69 20.10
CA SER A 291 23.58 1.50 19.30
C SER A 291 22.11 1.11 19.47
N VAL A 292 21.58 0.25 18.60
CA VAL A 292 20.26 -0.37 18.81
C VAL A 292 20.18 -1.10 20.16
N SER A 293 21.26 -1.78 20.56
CA SER A 293 21.34 -2.53 21.82
C SER A 293 21.18 -1.62 23.04
N HIS A 294 21.74 -0.41 22.98
CA HIS A 294 21.63 0.60 24.04
C HIS A 294 20.31 1.39 23.95
N LEU A 295 19.98 1.96 22.80
CA LEU A 295 18.97 3.01 22.64
C LEU A 295 17.57 2.65 23.16
N PHE A 296 17.07 1.45 22.88
CA PHE A 296 15.64 1.15 23.07
C PHE A 296 15.21 0.65 24.45
N PHE A 297 15.93 -0.29 25.06
CA PHE A 297 15.48 -0.91 26.32
C PHE A 297 16.53 -0.85 27.43
N TYR A 298 17.72 -0.32 27.15
CA TYR A 298 18.83 -0.28 28.10
C TYR A 298 19.25 1.15 28.49
N CYS A 299 19.10 2.11 27.59
CA CYS A 299 19.26 3.54 27.87
C CYS A 299 18.37 3.94 29.06
N GLU A 300 18.91 4.71 30.01
CA GLU A 300 18.22 5.12 31.25
C GLU A 300 16.83 5.73 30.98
N TYR A 301 16.74 6.58 29.96
CA TYR A 301 15.48 7.17 29.51
C TYR A 301 14.48 6.12 29.01
N ALA A 302 14.92 5.21 28.14
CA ALA A 302 14.05 4.26 27.45
C ALA A 302 13.70 3.04 28.33
N SER A 303 14.62 2.61 29.18
CA SER A 303 14.41 1.55 30.16
C SER A 303 13.38 1.95 31.21
N GLY A 304 13.34 3.23 31.63
CA GLY A 304 12.30 3.75 32.52
C GLY A 304 10.89 3.64 31.92
N ILE A 305 10.74 3.91 30.62
CA ILE A 305 9.46 3.75 29.90
C ILE A 305 9.09 2.27 29.82
N TRP A 306 10.02 1.43 29.39
CA TRP A 306 9.78 -0.01 29.23
C TRP A 306 9.45 -0.69 30.57
N GLN A 307 10.15 -0.33 31.65
CA GLN A 307 9.88 -0.86 32.99
C GLN A 307 8.44 -0.57 33.43
N LYS A 308 7.93 0.65 33.19
CA LYS A 308 6.54 1.01 33.50
C LYS A 308 5.53 0.24 32.65
N VAL A 309 5.82 0.03 31.37
CA VAL A 309 4.98 -0.81 30.49
C VAL A 309 4.90 -2.24 31.03
N LEU A 310 6.05 -2.83 31.40
CA LEU A 310 6.10 -4.17 31.96
C LEU A 310 5.33 -4.25 33.29
N GLN A 311 5.45 -3.24 34.16
CA GLN A 311 4.71 -3.16 35.42
C GLN A 311 3.20 -3.08 35.20
N SER A 312 2.73 -2.22 34.29
CA SER A 312 1.30 -2.14 33.93
C SER A 312 0.79 -3.46 33.38
N LEU A 313 1.57 -4.12 32.52
CA LEU A 313 1.19 -5.44 32.01
C LEU A 313 1.51 -6.57 32.99
N HIS A 314 1.80 -6.30 34.27
CA HIS A 314 2.14 -7.24 35.34
C HIS A 314 3.25 -8.26 35.02
N PHE A 315 4.22 -7.89 34.18
CA PHE A 315 5.41 -8.70 33.90
C PHE A 315 6.52 -8.33 34.88
N VAL A 316 6.88 -9.28 35.76
CA VAL A 316 7.96 -9.10 36.75
C VAL A 316 9.31 -9.38 36.10
N ARG A 317 9.90 -8.34 35.50
CA ARG A 317 11.22 -8.39 34.86
C ARG A 317 11.86 -7.00 34.82
N ARG A 318 13.19 -6.96 34.85
CA ARG A 318 13.98 -5.74 34.59
C ARG A 318 14.31 -5.63 33.10
N PRO A 319 14.19 -4.44 32.48
CA PRO A 319 14.66 -4.18 31.12
C PRO A 319 16.11 -4.61 30.95
N ALA A 320 16.37 -5.24 29.80
CA ALA A 320 17.70 -5.67 29.40
C ALA A 320 18.10 -5.04 28.06
N LYS A 321 19.30 -5.36 27.59
CA LYS A 321 19.75 -5.03 26.23
C LYS A 321 18.77 -5.56 25.17
N PHE A 322 18.70 -4.89 24.03
CA PHE A 322 17.73 -5.17 22.97
C PHE A 322 17.69 -6.65 22.57
N GLU A 323 18.83 -7.32 22.45
CA GLU A 323 18.92 -8.72 22.03
C GLU A 323 18.23 -9.66 23.03
N GLN A 324 18.37 -9.39 24.33
CA GLN A 324 17.76 -10.18 25.39
C GLN A 324 16.25 -9.96 25.47
N GLU A 325 15.81 -8.71 25.32
CA GLU A 325 14.39 -8.37 25.21
C GLU A 325 13.77 -8.98 23.96
N LEU A 326 14.47 -8.94 22.82
CA LEU A 326 14.02 -9.57 21.58
C LEU A 326 13.83 -11.08 21.77
N LEU A 327 14.79 -11.79 22.37
CA LEU A 327 14.64 -13.22 22.66
C LEU A 327 13.45 -13.54 23.56
N TRP A 328 13.16 -12.68 24.53
CA TRP A 328 11.98 -12.82 25.40
C TRP A 328 10.68 -12.56 24.65
N ILE A 329 10.62 -11.48 23.87
CA ILE A 329 9.46 -11.14 23.02
C ILE A 329 9.18 -12.24 22.00
N LEU A 330 10.22 -12.84 21.41
CA LEU A 330 10.06 -13.97 20.51
C LEU A 330 9.34 -15.16 21.17
N LYS A 331 9.61 -15.43 22.45
CA LYS A 331 8.87 -16.44 23.22
C LYS A 331 7.41 -16.00 23.44
N ALA A 332 7.16 -14.71 23.72
CA ALA A 332 5.83 -14.15 23.87
C ALA A 332 4.98 -14.25 22.58
N THR A 333 5.58 -14.11 21.39
CA THR A 333 4.87 -14.25 20.10
C THR A 333 4.29 -15.65 19.84
N LYS A 334 4.66 -16.65 20.65
CA LYS A 334 4.09 -18.00 20.57
C LYS A 334 2.80 -18.15 21.38
N ARG A 335 2.48 -17.18 22.24
CA ARG A 335 1.27 -17.18 23.08
C ARG A 335 0.12 -16.49 22.34
N THR A 336 -1.11 -16.91 22.64
CA THR A 336 -2.34 -16.42 21.97
C THR A 336 -3.18 -15.47 22.82
N GLY A 337 -2.89 -15.36 24.12
CA GLY A 337 -3.64 -14.51 25.05
C GLY A 337 -3.50 -13.01 24.76
N ASP A 338 -4.56 -12.25 25.00
CA ASP A 338 -4.65 -10.84 24.63
C ASP A 338 -3.59 -9.97 25.34
N ARG A 339 -3.26 -10.26 26.60
CA ARG A 339 -2.13 -9.64 27.31
C ARG A 339 -0.81 -9.72 26.52
N HIS A 340 -0.54 -10.84 25.84
CA HIS A 340 0.68 -11.00 25.02
C HIS A 340 0.57 -10.26 23.69
N LYS A 341 -0.62 -10.20 23.07
CA LYS A 341 -0.83 -9.38 21.87
C LYS A 341 -0.65 -7.89 22.17
N ILE A 342 -1.17 -7.43 23.31
CA ILE A 342 -0.97 -6.07 23.83
C ILE A 342 0.51 -5.80 24.08
N LEU A 343 1.24 -6.73 24.70
CA LEU A 343 2.69 -6.62 24.86
C LEU A 343 3.42 -6.42 23.51
N LEU A 344 3.04 -7.16 22.46
CA LEU A 344 3.65 -6.98 21.13
C LEU A 344 3.34 -5.59 20.54
N MET A 345 2.14 -5.07 20.79
CA MET A 345 1.80 -3.71 20.37
C MET A 345 2.68 -2.69 21.09
N TYR A 346 2.77 -2.78 22.42
CA TYR A 346 3.64 -1.92 23.22
C TYR A 346 5.10 -2.01 22.81
N PHE A 347 5.62 -3.21 22.52
CA PHE A 347 6.99 -3.39 22.07
C PHE A 347 7.30 -2.56 20.81
N ALA A 348 6.42 -2.63 19.81
CA ALA A 348 6.58 -1.85 18.57
C ALA A 348 6.37 -0.35 18.79
N GLU A 349 5.37 0.04 19.58
CA GLU A 349 5.07 1.45 19.87
C GLU A 349 6.13 2.13 20.74
N CYS A 350 6.79 1.40 21.65
CA CYS A 350 7.91 1.90 22.43
C CYS A 350 9.13 2.15 21.54
N ILE A 351 9.47 1.19 20.66
CA ILE A 351 10.56 1.37 19.69
C ILE A 351 10.32 2.62 18.85
N TYR A 352 9.12 2.79 18.31
CA TYR A 352 8.79 3.98 17.53
C TYR A 352 8.84 5.26 18.36
N GLY A 353 8.23 5.27 19.55
CA GLY A 353 8.18 6.42 20.43
C GLY A 353 9.58 6.91 20.82
N VAL A 354 10.45 5.99 21.23
CA VAL A 354 11.85 6.27 21.58
C VAL A 354 12.62 6.75 20.35
N TRP A 355 12.43 6.14 19.17
CA TRP A 355 13.09 6.57 17.94
C TRP A 355 12.72 8.00 17.54
N ILE A 356 11.43 8.35 17.60
CA ILE A 356 10.97 9.71 17.31
C ILE A 356 11.48 10.70 18.36
N GLN A 357 11.47 10.34 19.65
CA GLN A 357 12.01 11.20 20.71
C GLN A 357 13.50 11.45 20.53
N ARG A 358 14.28 10.42 20.19
CA ARG A 358 15.69 10.57 19.85
C ARG A 358 15.88 11.53 18.68
N ASN A 359 15.07 11.41 17.62
CA ASN A 359 15.17 12.32 16.49
C ASN A 359 14.82 13.76 16.88
N ASP A 360 13.80 13.97 17.69
CA ASP A 360 13.43 15.31 18.19
C ASP A 360 14.56 15.93 19.03
N MET A 361 15.25 15.12 19.83
CA MET A 361 16.44 15.55 20.57
C MET A 361 17.61 15.92 19.63
N VAL A 362 17.83 15.14 18.55
CA VAL A 362 18.90 15.41 17.59
C VAL A 362 18.65 16.66 16.75
N PHE A 363 17.42 16.85 16.25
CA PHE A 363 17.12 17.92 15.28
C PHE A 363 16.61 19.20 15.93
N ASN A 364 15.86 19.09 17.03
CA ASN A 364 15.19 20.21 17.68
C ASN A 364 15.66 20.45 19.11
N GLN A 365 16.60 19.64 19.63
CA GLN A 365 17.10 19.70 21.01
C GLN A 365 15.98 19.62 22.06
N ARG A 366 14.90 18.90 21.74
CA ARG A 366 13.75 18.69 22.62
C ARG A 366 13.74 17.28 23.18
N CYS A 367 13.61 17.16 24.50
CA CYS A 367 13.42 15.90 25.20
C CYS A 367 12.14 15.98 26.05
N ARG A 368 11.12 15.18 25.70
CA ARG A 368 9.88 15.10 26.48
C ARG A 368 10.10 14.28 27.76
N ASP A 369 9.24 14.49 28.75
CA ASP A 369 9.28 13.66 29.96
C ASP A 369 8.91 12.19 29.60
N PRO A 370 9.60 11.18 30.16
CA PRO A 370 9.27 9.77 29.93
C PRO A 370 7.80 9.41 30.19
N LYS A 371 7.13 10.09 31.14
CA LYS A 371 5.71 9.88 31.46
C LYS A 371 4.80 10.36 30.32
N GLU A 372 5.10 11.52 29.72
CA GLU A 372 4.32 12.05 28.58
C GLU A 372 4.44 11.11 27.38
N LEU A 373 5.66 10.67 27.05
CA LEU A 373 5.87 9.72 25.96
C LEU A 373 5.17 8.37 26.24
N LEU A 374 5.17 7.92 27.48
CA LEU A 374 4.44 6.72 27.88
C LEU A 374 2.92 6.88 27.69
N GLN A 375 2.35 8.03 28.04
CA GLN A 375 0.93 8.30 27.86
C GLN A 375 0.54 8.27 26.37
N ASP A 376 1.35 8.87 25.51
CA ASP A 376 1.21 8.80 24.05
C ASP A 376 1.26 7.35 23.53
N ILE A 377 2.19 6.53 24.05
CA ILE A 377 2.32 5.12 23.69
C ILE A 377 1.06 4.35 24.13
N ARG A 378 0.61 4.54 25.38
CA ARG A 378 -0.61 3.91 25.91
C ARG A 378 -1.82 4.24 25.05
N PHE A 379 -1.98 5.50 24.69
CA PHE A 379 -3.07 5.96 23.82
C PHE A 379 -3.02 5.27 22.45
N ARG A 380 -1.85 5.23 21.78
CA ARG A 380 -1.71 4.54 20.49
C ARG A 380 -2.06 3.06 20.55
N VAL A 381 -1.69 2.38 21.63
CA VAL A 381 -2.03 0.97 21.85
C VAL A 381 -3.54 0.81 22.08
N ALA A 382 -4.15 1.63 22.94
CA ALA A 382 -5.58 1.59 23.24
C ALA A 382 -6.45 1.82 21.99
N CYS A 383 -6.06 2.76 21.11
CA CYS A 383 -6.75 3.00 19.84
C CYS A 383 -6.69 1.83 18.85
N ARG A 384 -5.75 0.89 19.03
CA ARG A 384 -5.53 -0.25 18.13
C ARG A 384 -6.02 -1.58 18.70
N ALA A 385 -6.15 -1.67 20.02
CA ALA A 385 -6.73 -2.81 20.69
C ALA A 385 -8.17 -3.04 20.20
N ASN A 386 -8.55 -4.30 20.00
CA ASN A 386 -9.96 -4.68 19.80
C ASN A 386 -10.72 -4.63 21.14
N ASP A 387 -12.04 -4.80 21.14
CA ASP A 387 -12.84 -4.56 22.35
C ASP A 387 -12.48 -5.51 23.51
N SER A 388 -12.22 -6.79 23.24
CA SER A 388 -11.68 -7.75 24.24
C SER A 388 -10.33 -7.28 24.81
N GLN A 389 -9.44 -6.81 23.94
CA GLN A 389 -8.12 -6.30 24.34
C GLN A 389 -8.21 -4.98 25.08
N LYS A 390 -9.20 -4.13 24.81
CA LYS A 390 -9.43 -2.88 25.54
C LYS A 390 -9.83 -3.18 26.96
N THR A 391 -10.78 -4.11 27.20
CA THR A 391 -11.14 -4.52 28.56
C THR A 391 -9.91 -5.01 29.32
N VAL A 392 -9.12 -5.91 28.73
CA VAL A 392 -7.87 -6.40 29.35
C VAL A 392 -6.83 -5.29 29.50
N HIS A 393 -6.74 -4.33 28.57
CA HIS A 393 -5.80 -3.22 28.66
C HIS A 393 -6.20 -2.27 29.78
N ASP A 394 -7.47 -1.89 29.87
CA ASP A 394 -8.00 -0.96 30.86
C ASP A 394 -7.88 -1.58 32.27
N GLU A 395 -8.19 -2.87 32.44
CA GLU A 395 -8.00 -3.60 33.71
C GLU A 395 -6.54 -3.69 34.19
N LEU A 396 -5.58 -3.67 33.26
CA LEU A 396 -4.15 -3.82 33.58
C LEU A 396 -3.44 -2.47 33.71
N VAL A 397 -3.89 -1.45 32.97
CA VAL A 397 -3.16 -0.19 32.80
C VAL A 397 -3.68 0.92 33.71
N TYR A 398 -4.96 0.89 34.07
CA TYR A 398 -5.61 1.80 35.02
C TYR A 398 -5.98 1.06 36.29
#